data_AF-A0A8X7U4F0-F1
#
_entry.id   AF-A0A8X7U4F0-F1
#
_cell.length_a   1.000
_cell.length_b   1.000
_cell.length_c   1.000
_cell.angle_alpha   90.00
_cell.angle_beta   90.00
_cell.angle_gamma   90.00
#
_symmetry.space_group_name_H-M   'P 1'
#
loop_
_entity.id
_entity.type
_entity.pdbx_description
1 polymer ?
#
loop_
_entity_poly.entity_id
_entity_poly.type
_entity_poly.pdbx_seq_one_letter_code
_entity_poly.pdbx_strand_id
1 'polypeptide(L)'
;MSVLSPCKALPSSASSLSKEQSQVELELTLLEALEIYPPVKLRGIHRHFVLYGLMEYLGRSFDRQFTADEVLQLLDRFYNIEMLKSDDEDIDILNHEEDFTLPQSYFDKEEQ
;
A
#
# COMPACT_ATOMS: atom_id res chain seq x y z
N MET A 1 -20.88 -39.29 48.32
CA MET A 1 -19.96 -39.64 47.21
C MET A 1 -20.39 -38.85 45.99
N SER A 2 -19.63 -37.80 45.67
CA SER A 2 -19.85 -36.86 44.56
C SER A 2 -19.49 -37.47 43.22
N VAL A 3 -20.20 -37.10 42.14
CA VAL A 3 -19.61 -36.87 40.80
C VAL A 3 -20.51 -35.90 40.00
N LEU A 4 -20.40 -34.60 40.30
CA LEU A 4 -20.62 -33.60 39.26
C LEU A 4 -19.39 -33.67 38.36
N SER A 5 -19.55 -34.17 37.13
CA SER A 5 -18.54 -34.02 36.08
C SER A 5 -18.78 -32.70 35.37
N PRO A 6 -17.91 -31.68 35.53
CA PRO A 6 -17.94 -30.52 34.66
C PRO A 6 -17.44 -30.98 33.28
N CYS A 7 -18.35 -31.08 32.32
CA CYS A 7 -17.97 -31.07 30.90
C CYS A 7 -17.24 -29.76 30.63
N LYS A 8 -15.90 -29.83 30.65
CA LYS A 8 -15.01 -28.76 30.25
C LYS A 8 -15.16 -28.62 28.73
N ALA A 9 -16.01 -27.69 28.30
CA ALA A 9 -16.09 -27.30 26.90
C ALA A 9 -14.69 -26.89 26.45
N LEU A 10 -14.18 -27.54 25.41
CA LEU A 10 -12.90 -27.24 24.77
C LEU A 10 -12.93 -25.77 24.29
N PRO A 11 -12.20 -24.84 24.90
CA PRO A 11 -12.05 -23.53 24.32
C PRO A 11 -10.97 -23.64 23.23
N SER A 12 -11.24 -23.06 22.06
CA SER A 12 -10.25 -22.42 21.16
C SER A 12 -10.13 -22.91 19.71
N SER A 13 -10.94 -23.84 19.20
CA SER A 13 -10.92 -24.15 17.74
C SER A 13 -11.78 -23.21 16.89
N ALA A 14 -12.69 -22.43 17.49
CA ALA A 14 -13.57 -21.52 16.75
C ALA A 14 -12.92 -20.16 16.42
N SER A 15 -11.87 -19.76 17.15
CA SER A 15 -11.25 -18.42 16.97
C SER A 15 -10.20 -18.37 15.87
N SER A 16 -9.62 -19.52 15.46
CA SER A 16 -8.71 -19.58 14.31
C SER A 16 -9.49 -19.46 13.00
N LEU A 17 -10.66 -20.10 12.92
CA LEU A 17 -11.54 -20.05 11.76
C LEU A 17 -12.04 -18.63 11.46
N SER A 18 -12.39 -17.85 12.51
CA SER A 18 -12.83 -16.46 12.34
C SER A 18 -11.70 -15.52 11.91
N LYS A 19 -10.46 -15.78 12.34
CA LYS A 19 -9.28 -15.02 11.90
C LYS A 19 -8.93 -15.27 10.44
N GLU A 20 -9.03 -16.52 10.00
CA GLU A 20 -8.79 -16.88 8.60
C GLU A 20 -9.86 -16.28 7.68
N GLN A 21 -11.14 -16.34 8.08
CA GLN A 21 -12.22 -15.68 7.34
C GLN A 21 -12.02 -14.17 7.25
N SER A 22 -11.66 -13.51 8.35
CA SER A 22 -11.35 -12.07 8.37
C SER A 22 -10.18 -11.72 7.44
N GLN A 23 -9.16 -12.57 7.36
CA GLN A 23 -8.02 -12.35 6.47
C GLN A 23 -8.42 -12.50 5.00
N VAL A 24 -9.25 -13.49 4.66
CA VAL A 24 -9.74 -13.69 3.29
C VAL A 24 -10.63 -12.53 2.85
N GLU A 25 -11.50 -12.01 3.72
CA GLU A 25 -12.31 -10.83 3.41
C GLU A 25 -11.46 -9.60 3.15
N LEU A 26 -10.44 -9.36 3.98
CA LEU A 26 -9.47 -8.28 3.79
C LEU A 26 -8.79 -8.35 2.41
N GLU A 27 -8.38 -9.56 2.03
CA GLU A 27 -7.71 -9.85 0.76
C GLU A 27 -8.61 -9.62 -0.45
N LEU A 28 -9.84 -10.14 -0.41
CA LEU A 28 -10.83 -9.93 -1.47
C LEU A 28 -11.16 -8.44 -1.64
N THR A 29 -11.29 -7.72 -0.52
CA THR A 29 -11.57 -6.29 -0.52
C THR A 29 -10.41 -5.49 -1.11
N LEU A 30 -9.16 -5.88 -0.82
CA LEU A 30 -7.98 -5.29 -1.47
C LEU A 30 -8.01 -5.54 -2.98
N LEU A 31 -8.30 -6.77 -3.42
CA LEU A 31 -8.34 -7.10 -4.85
C LEU A 31 -9.40 -6.29 -5.61
N GLU A 32 -10.56 -6.03 -5.00
CA GLU A 32 -11.59 -5.13 -5.54
C GLU A 32 -11.06 -3.69 -5.66
N ALA A 33 -10.37 -3.19 -4.63
CA ALA A 33 -9.81 -1.84 -4.63
C ALA A 33 -8.79 -1.62 -5.77
N LEU A 34 -8.12 -2.68 -6.22
CA LEU A 34 -7.13 -2.61 -7.31
C LEU A 34 -7.75 -2.33 -8.70
N GLU A 35 -9.07 -2.45 -8.86
CA GLU A 35 -9.76 -1.96 -10.06
C GLU A 35 -9.71 -0.44 -10.16
N ILE A 36 -9.75 0.24 -9.01
CA ILE A 36 -9.69 1.71 -8.90
C ILE A 36 -8.23 2.18 -8.80
N TYR A 37 -7.38 1.38 -8.15
CA TYR A 37 -5.99 1.70 -7.84
C TYR A 37 -5.03 0.70 -8.50
N PRO A 38 -4.72 0.87 -9.81
CA PRO A 38 -3.95 -0.11 -10.56
C PRO A 38 -2.57 -0.41 -9.96
N PRO A 39 -2.17 -1.69 -9.79
CA PRO A 39 -0.87 -2.07 -9.24
C PRO A 39 0.32 -1.49 -10.01
N VAL A 40 0.19 -1.26 -11.33
CA VAL A 40 1.24 -0.64 -12.16
C VAL A 40 1.63 0.76 -11.67
N LYS A 41 0.71 1.47 -11.01
CA LYS A 41 0.94 2.80 -10.44
C LYS A 41 1.61 2.77 -9.06
N LEU A 42 1.93 1.59 -8.53
CA LEU A 42 2.76 1.45 -7.33
C LEU A 42 4.25 1.74 -7.60
N ARG A 43 4.63 1.97 -8.87
CA ARG A 43 5.97 2.42 -9.26
C ARG A 43 6.03 3.95 -9.36
N GLY A 44 7.20 4.51 -9.01
CA GLY A 44 7.48 5.94 -9.12
C GLY A 44 6.59 6.83 -8.24
N ILE A 45 6.37 8.07 -8.68
CA ILE A 45 5.69 9.11 -7.89
C ILE A 45 4.23 8.77 -7.52
N HIS A 46 3.57 7.94 -8.33
CA HIS A 46 2.15 7.59 -8.14
C HIS A 46 1.92 6.66 -6.94
N ARG A 47 2.97 5.99 -6.46
CA ARG A 47 2.92 5.06 -5.34
C ARG A 47 2.25 5.67 -4.12
N HIS A 48 2.54 6.93 -3.80
CA HIS A 48 1.98 7.63 -2.64
C HIS A 48 0.45 7.76 -2.73
N PHE A 49 -0.07 8.16 -3.90
CA PHE A 49 -1.50 8.32 -4.11
C PHE A 49 -2.24 6.98 -4.10
N VAL A 50 -1.63 5.95 -4.70
CA VAL A 50 -2.19 4.60 -4.72
C VAL A 50 -2.25 4.03 -3.31
N LEU A 51 -1.16 4.08 -2.55
CA LEU A 51 -1.14 3.59 -1.17
C LEU A 51 -2.12 4.34 -0.27
N TYR A 52 -2.20 5.67 -0.39
CA TYR A 52 -3.17 6.45 0.36
C TYR A 52 -4.62 6.08 0.01
N GLY A 53 -4.92 5.92 -1.28
CA GLY A 53 -6.23 5.49 -1.74
C GLY A 53 -6.62 4.10 -1.24
N LEU A 54 -5.67 3.15 -1.22
CA LEU A 54 -5.88 1.81 -0.68
C LEU A 54 -6.10 1.83 0.84
N MET A 55 -5.31 2.61 1.59
CA MET A 55 -5.50 2.77 3.03
C MET A 55 -6.88 3.35 3.35
N GLU A 56 -7.33 4.40 2.64
CA GLU A 56 -8.67 4.99 2.82
C GLU A 56 -9.79 4.02 2.45
N TYR A 57 -9.65 3.28 1.35
CA TYR A 57 -10.67 2.32 0.89
C TYR A 57 -10.86 1.19 1.90
N LEU A 58 -9.75 0.58 2.33
CA LEU A 58 -9.77 -0.48 3.34
C LEU A 58 -10.26 0.07 4.69
N GLY A 59 -9.84 1.28 5.06
CA GLY A 59 -10.23 1.85 6.35
C GLY A 59 -11.71 2.14 6.46
N ARG A 60 -12.36 2.55 5.36
CA ARG A 60 -13.83 2.69 5.30
C ARG A 60 -14.54 1.34 5.31
N SER A 61 -13.96 0.32 4.69
CA SER A 61 -14.57 -1.01 4.58
C SER A 61 -14.55 -1.77 5.90
N PHE A 62 -13.49 -1.59 6.70
CA PHE A 62 -13.28 -2.32 7.96
C PHE A 62 -13.42 -1.47 9.23
N ASP A 63 -13.76 -0.19 9.10
CA ASP A 63 -13.85 0.78 10.21
C ASP A 63 -12.56 0.79 11.08
N ARG A 64 -11.40 0.72 10.41
CA ARG A 64 -10.09 0.61 11.05
C ARG A 64 -9.06 1.42 10.26
N GLN A 65 -8.10 2.03 10.96
CA GLN A 65 -6.95 2.65 10.30
C GLN A 65 -5.93 1.61 9.81
N PHE A 66 -5.46 1.79 8.58
CA PHE A 66 -4.41 0.99 7.98
C PHE A 66 -3.13 1.81 7.82
N THR A 67 -1.98 1.20 8.08
CA THR A 67 -0.68 1.80 7.77
C THR A 67 -0.22 1.41 6.37
N ALA A 68 0.72 2.18 5.82
CA ALA A 68 1.31 1.86 4.52
C ALA A 68 2.00 0.47 4.54
N ASP A 69 2.67 0.13 5.64
CA ASP A 69 3.35 -1.16 5.79
C ASP A 69 2.36 -2.33 5.83
N GLU A 70 1.22 -2.18 6.50
CA GLU A 70 0.16 -3.20 6.52
C GLU A 70 -0.40 -3.46 5.11
N VAL A 71 -0.66 -2.39 4.35
CA VAL A 71 -1.16 -2.50 2.97
C VAL A 71 -0.10 -3.12 2.06
N LEU A 72 1.16 -2.76 2.22
CA LEU A 72 2.28 -3.34 1.46
C LEU A 72 2.43 -4.84 1.77
N GLN A 73 2.38 -5.25 3.04
CA GLN A 73 2.41 -6.68 3.40
C GLN A 73 1.23 -7.46 2.82
N LEU A 74 0.05 -6.84 2.75
CA LEU A 74 -1.12 -7.46 2.13
C LEU A 74 -0.95 -7.62 0.62
N LEU A 75 -0.43 -6.59 -0.05
CA LEU A 75 -0.13 -6.62 -1.48
C LEU A 75 0.94 -7.68 -1.82
N ASP A 76 1.91 -7.92 -0.93
CA ASP A 76 3.02 -8.87 -1.12
C ASP A 76 2.53 -10.31 -1.25
N ARG A 77 1.34 -10.60 -0.72
CA ARG A 77 0.69 -11.91 -0.86
C ARG A 77 0.18 -12.19 -2.28
N PHE A 78 -0.05 -11.15 -3.08
CA PHE A 78 -0.63 -11.25 -4.43
C PHE A 78 0.35 -10.83 -5.52
N TYR A 79 1.19 -9.84 -5.22
CA TYR A 79 2.12 -9.24 -6.16
C TYR A 79 3.53 -9.37 -5.61
N ASN A 80 4.47 -9.68 -6.48
CA ASN A 80 5.88 -9.58 -6.13
C ASN A 80 6.27 -8.10 -6.03
N ILE A 81 6.20 -7.52 -4.84
CA ILE A 81 6.51 -6.09 -4.62
C ILE A 81 7.99 -5.80 -4.83
N GLU A 82 8.87 -6.80 -4.70
CA GLU A 82 10.29 -6.64 -5.02
C GLU A 82 10.51 -6.31 -6.51
N MET A 83 9.57 -6.66 -7.39
CA MET A 83 9.57 -6.25 -8.80
C MET A 83 8.98 -4.86 -9.03
N LEU A 84 8.48 -4.18 -7.99
CA LEU A 84 7.98 -2.79 -8.03
C LEU A 84 9.07 -1.78 -7.63
N LYS A 85 10.36 -2.16 -7.68
CA LYS A 85 11.47 -1.23 -7.42
C LYS A 85 11.20 0.09 -8.14
N SER A 86 11.35 1.19 -7.40
CA SER A 86 11.47 2.51 -7.99
C SER A 86 12.53 2.41 -9.07
N ASP A 87 12.21 2.86 -10.26
CA ASP A 87 13.25 3.27 -11.19
C ASP A 87 13.94 4.45 -10.49
N ASP A 88 14.94 4.16 -9.64
CA ASP A 88 15.66 5.15 -8.83
C ASP A 88 16.31 6.24 -9.70
N GLU A 89 16.40 6.00 -11.02
CA GLU A 89 16.82 6.95 -12.05
C GLU A 89 15.99 8.25 -12.02
N ASP A 90 14.69 8.22 -11.65
CA ASP A 90 13.85 9.43 -11.63
C ASP A 90 14.04 10.27 -10.36
N ILE A 91 14.51 9.67 -9.27
CA ILE A 91 14.64 10.34 -7.96
C ILE A 91 15.84 11.30 -7.99
N ASP A 92 16.93 10.92 -8.66
CA ASP A 92 18.11 11.77 -8.81
C ASP A 92 17.82 12.99 -9.70
N ILE A 93 16.97 12.85 -10.72
CA ILE A 93 16.53 13.96 -11.57
C ILE A 93 15.71 14.98 -10.76
N LEU A 94 14.81 14.51 -9.89
CA LEU A 94 13.95 15.39 -9.08
C LEU A 94 14.72 16.12 -7.97
N ASN A 95 15.86 15.57 -7.53
CA ASN A 95 16.72 16.18 -6.51
C ASN A 95 17.85 17.04 -7.10
N HIS A 96 17.93 17.16 -8.43
CA HIS A 96 18.95 17.99 -9.06
C HIS A 96 18.60 19.48 -8.87
N GLU A 97 19.34 20.14 -8.00
CA GLU A 97 19.28 21.60 -7.86
C GLU A 97 20.04 22.23 -9.03
N GLU A 98 19.32 22.75 -10.03
CA GLU A 98 19.90 23.55 -11.12
C GLU A 98 19.68 25.04 -10.83
N ASP A 99 20.74 25.84 -10.95
CA ASP A 99 20.62 27.30 -10.95
C ASP A 99 19.84 27.74 -12.20
N PHE A 100 18.65 28.33 -12.00
CA PHE A 100 17.85 28.86 -13.09
C PHE A 100 18.60 30.02 -13.76
N THR A 101 19.16 29.77 -14.94
CA THR A 101 19.84 30.78 -15.76
C THR A 101 19.18 30.85 -17.14
N LEU A 102 19.17 32.05 -17.72
CA LEU A 102 18.67 32.23 -19.07
C LEU A 102 19.67 31.61 -20.07
N PRO A 103 19.18 30.98 -21.16
CA PRO A 103 20.06 30.49 -22.22
C PRO A 103 20.99 31.60 -22.73
N GLN A 104 22.24 31.27 -23.07
CA GLN A 104 23.24 32.26 -23.54
C GLN A 104 22.72 33.14 -24.68
N SER A 105 21.90 32.57 -25.58
CA SER A 105 21.24 33.27 -26.69
C SER A 105 20.29 34.41 -26.29
N TYR A 106 19.91 34.50 -25.00
CA TYR A 106 19.13 35.62 -24.47
C TYR A 106 19.99 36.88 -24.40
N PHE A 107 21.26 36.76 -23.97
CA PHE A 107 22.15 37.90 -23.74
C PHE A 107 22.75 38.45 -25.03
N ASP A 108 22.90 37.63 -26.07
CA ASP A 108 23.40 38.05 -27.39
C ASP A 108 22.47 39.08 -28.10
N LYS A 109 21.25 39.29 -27.59
CA LYS A 109 20.25 40.19 -28.19
C LYS A 109 20.23 41.60 -27.58
N GLU A 110 20.94 41.85 -26.49
CA GLU A 110 20.88 43.13 -25.76
C GLU A 110 22.06 44.09 -26.11
N GLU A 111 23.02 43.68 -26.95
CA GLU A 111 24.18 44.52 -27.35
C GLU A 111 24.06 45.19 -28.74
N GLN A 112 22.91 45.76 -29.11
CA GLN A 112 22.82 46.60 -30.32
C GLN A 112 21.99 47.88 -30.17
#